data_AF-A0A6F8YW25-F1
#
_entry.id   AF-A0A6F8YW25-F1
#
_cell.length_a   1.000
_cell.length_b   1.000
_cell.length_c   1.000
_cell.angle_alpha   90.00
_cell.angle_beta   90.00
_cell.angle_gamma   90.00
#
_symmetry.space_group_name_H-M   'P 1'
#
loop_
_entity.id
_entity.type
_entity.pdbx_description
1 polymer ?
#
loop_
_entity_poly.entity_id
_entity_poly.type
_entity_poly.pdbx_seq_one_letter_code
_entity_poly.pdbx_strand_id
1 'polypeptide(L)'
;MDIQLTSSAGGYQVQVGRLVGTIQFDYGASAYYLSLVVCRQSAYAAPDARWTVNEDFTRVISQDGVSRPEICGGHGLSGAVERGFSYPGLVQKIRVSIEGIHFDGSTARRVSGGREFLNPYY
;
A
#
# COMPACT_ATOMS: atom_id res chain seq x y z
N MET A 1 -6.07 6.80 -5.54
CA MET A 1 -4.68 6.36 -5.73
C MET A 1 -4.67 4.91 -6.17
N ASP A 2 -3.70 4.54 -7.00
CA ASP A 2 -3.50 3.17 -7.46
C ASP A 2 -2.00 2.96 -7.68
N ILE A 3 -1.40 2.05 -6.92
CA ILE A 3 0.03 1.72 -6.96
C ILE A 3 0.15 0.25 -7.31
N GLN A 4 0.74 -0.05 -8.47
CA GLN A 4 0.96 -1.41 -8.92
C GLN A 4 2.36 -1.87 -8.54
N LEU A 5 2.46 -3.10 -8.07
CA LEU A 5 3.73 -3.75 -7.76
C LEU A 5 4.00 -4.82 -8.81
N THR A 6 5.03 -4.62 -9.61
CA THR A 6 5.41 -5.51 -10.71
C THR A 6 6.74 -6.21 -10.42
N SER A 7 6.89 -7.43 -10.89
CA SER A 7 8.13 -8.20 -10.81
C SER A 7 8.44 -8.88 -12.14
N SER A 8 9.69 -9.22 -12.38
CA SER A 8 10.10 -9.99 -13.56
C SER A 8 10.16 -11.48 -13.24
N ALA A 9 9.42 -12.30 -13.98
CA ALA A 9 9.42 -13.76 -13.93
C ALA A 9 9.64 -14.34 -15.33
N GLY A 10 10.70 -15.13 -15.54
CA GLY A 10 10.96 -15.78 -16.84
C GLY A 10 11.07 -14.83 -18.04
N GLY A 11 11.47 -13.56 -17.82
CA GLY A 11 11.57 -12.53 -18.86
C GLY A 11 10.30 -11.68 -19.06
N TYR A 12 9.19 -12.01 -18.40
CA TYR A 12 7.95 -11.25 -18.45
C TYR A 12 7.76 -10.39 -17.20
N GLN A 13 7.16 -9.21 -17.34
CA GLN A 13 6.69 -8.44 -16.20
C GLN A 13 5.30 -8.93 -15.78
N VAL A 14 5.18 -9.29 -14.51
CA VAL A 14 3.93 -9.76 -13.90
C VAL A 14 3.55 -8.82 -12.75
N GLN A 15 2.26 -8.52 -12.62
CA GLN A 15 1.75 -7.80 -11.47
C GLN A 15 1.66 -8.76 -10.27
N VAL A 16 2.34 -8.41 -9.19
CA VAL A 16 2.44 -9.26 -7.98
C VAL A 16 1.71 -8.65 -6.78
N GLY A 17 1.43 -7.35 -6.83
CA GLY A 17 0.60 -6.65 -5.86
C GLY A 17 -0.05 -5.40 -6.43
N ARG A 18 -1.04 -4.88 -5.71
CA ARG A 18 -1.69 -3.60 -6.00
C ARG A 18 -2.13 -2.94 -4.70
N LEU A 19 -1.99 -1.63 -4.59
CA LEU A 19 -2.53 -0.83 -3.50
C LEU A 19 -3.48 0.21 -4.07
N VAL A 20 -4.74 0.13 -3.68
CA VAL A 20 -5.80 1.04 -4.15
C VAL A 20 -6.35 1.80 -2.95
N GLY A 21 -6.67 3.08 -3.13
CA GLY A 21 -7.27 3.83 -2.02
C GLY A 21 -7.23 5.35 -2.15
N THR A 22 -7.51 6.03 -1.05
CA THR A 22 -7.50 7.50 -0.94
C THR A 22 -6.89 7.96 0.38
N ILE A 23 -6.30 9.15 0.35
CA ILE A 23 -5.89 9.92 1.53
C ILE A 23 -6.72 11.19 1.55
N GLN A 24 -7.25 11.53 2.71
CA GLN A 24 -7.88 12.83 2.96
C GLN A 24 -7.16 13.50 4.12
N PHE A 25 -6.79 14.76 3.95
CA PHE A 25 -6.20 15.58 5.00
C PHE A 25 -7.28 16.42 5.67
N ASP A 26 -7.19 16.59 6.97
CA ASP A 26 -8.00 17.59 7.66
C ASP A 26 -7.50 19.01 7.35
N TYR A 27 -8.38 19.99 7.51
CA TYR A 27 -8.03 21.40 7.27
C TYR A 27 -6.98 21.92 8.27
N GLY A 28 -6.95 21.36 9.48
CA GLY A 28 -5.95 21.71 10.50
C GLY A 28 -4.57 21.10 10.28
N ALA A 29 -4.40 20.30 9.21
CA ALA A 29 -3.21 19.50 8.94
C ALA A 29 -2.75 18.65 10.14
N SER A 30 -3.65 18.29 11.05
CA SER A 30 -3.36 17.57 12.31
C SER A 30 -3.89 16.15 12.33
N ALA A 31 -4.64 15.77 11.30
CA ALA A 31 -5.25 14.47 11.15
C ALA A 31 -5.36 14.08 9.67
N TYR A 32 -5.51 12.79 9.44
CA TYR A 32 -5.71 12.27 8.10
C TYR A 32 -6.60 11.04 8.13
N TYR A 33 -7.35 10.82 7.06
CA TYR A 33 -8.16 9.64 6.86
C TYR A 33 -7.57 8.81 5.72
N LEU A 34 -7.44 7.51 5.96
CA LEU A 34 -7.00 6.54 4.98
C LEU A 34 -8.11 5.55 4.70
N SER A 35 -8.38 5.35 3.41
CA SER A 35 -9.07 4.17 2.89
C SER A 35 -8.12 3.49 1.92
N LEU A 36 -7.44 2.42 2.33
CA LEU A 36 -6.48 1.69 1.51
C LEU A 36 -6.83 0.20 1.49
N VAL A 37 -6.65 -0.43 0.34
CA VAL A 37 -6.75 -1.88 0.15
C VAL A 37 -5.49 -2.37 -0.54
N VAL A 38 -4.74 -3.24 0.15
CA VAL A 38 -3.62 -3.98 -0.43
C VAL A 38 -4.14 -5.31 -0.99
N CYS A 39 -3.81 -5.57 -2.24
CA CYS A 39 -4.23 -6.74 -2.99
C CYS A 39 -3.02 -7.59 -3.34
N ARG A 40 -3.11 -8.89 -3.09
CA ARG A 40 -2.18 -9.89 -3.58
C ARG A 40 -2.56 -10.32 -5.00
N GLN A 41 -1.69 -10.06 -5.97
CA GLN A 41 -1.95 -10.40 -7.39
C GLN A 41 -1.24 -11.69 -7.84
N SER A 42 -0.41 -12.29 -6.98
CA SER A 42 0.28 -13.55 -7.26
C SER A 42 0.32 -14.44 -6.02
N ALA A 43 0.11 -15.75 -6.22
CA ALA A 43 0.29 -16.75 -5.17
C ALA A 43 1.75 -16.84 -4.68
N TYR A 44 2.69 -16.31 -5.44
CA TYR A 44 4.11 -16.29 -5.09
C TYR A 44 4.56 -14.95 -4.50
N ALA A 45 3.61 -14.09 -4.13
CA ALA A 45 3.91 -12.82 -3.49
C ALA A 45 3.11 -12.63 -2.20
N ALA A 46 3.72 -11.95 -1.23
CA ALA A 46 3.09 -11.48 -0.01
C ALA A 46 3.36 -9.97 0.15
N PRO A 47 2.58 -9.11 -0.53
CA PRO A 47 2.69 -7.68 -0.36
C PRO A 47 2.01 -7.20 0.94
N ASP A 48 2.70 -6.28 1.62
CA ASP A 48 2.22 -5.43 2.69
C ASP A 48 2.16 -3.97 2.20
N ALA A 49 1.24 -3.18 2.73
CA ALA A 49 1.22 -1.74 2.53
C ALA A 49 1.82 -1.04 3.75
N ARG A 50 2.65 -0.02 3.51
CA ARG A 50 3.21 0.85 4.54
C ARG A 50 2.81 2.28 4.25
N TRP A 51 2.56 3.06 5.30
CA TRP A 51 2.52 4.50 5.17
C TRP A 51 3.31 5.16 6.28
N THR A 52 3.96 6.25 5.93
CA THR A 52 4.82 7.03 6.83
C THR A 52 4.42 8.49 6.76
N VAL A 53 4.14 9.08 7.92
CA VAL A 53 3.80 10.50 8.08
C VAL A 53 5.06 11.26 8.45
N ASN A 54 5.40 12.31 7.70
CA ASN A 54 6.59 13.15 7.90
C ASN A 54 7.91 12.37 8.08
N GLU A 55 8.03 11.19 7.48
CA GLU A 55 9.19 10.29 7.61
C GLU A 55 9.39 9.64 9.00
N ASP A 56 8.64 10.04 10.02
CA ASP A 56 8.82 9.55 11.40
C ASP A 56 7.81 8.47 11.79
N PHE A 57 6.53 8.65 11.45
CA PHE A 57 5.46 7.80 11.98
C PHE A 57 5.00 6.76 10.95
N THR A 58 5.54 5.55 11.08
CA THR A 58 5.28 4.45 10.14
C THR A 58 4.25 3.47 10.68
N ARG A 59 3.32 3.06 9.81
CA ARG A 59 2.38 1.97 10.06
C ARG A 59 2.34 1.01 8.89
N VAL A 60 1.88 -0.20 9.14
CA VAL A 60 1.83 -1.30 8.17
C VAL A 60 0.43 -1.93 8.19
N ILE A 61 -0.08 -2.25 7.00
CA ILE A 61 -1.22 -3.12 6.77
C ILE A 61 -0.70 -4.36 6.07
N SER A 62 -0.89 -5.50 6.73
CA SER A 62 -0.71 -6.80 6.12
C SER A 62 -2.03 -7.37 5.63
N GLN A 63 -1.97 -8.47 4.91
CA GLN A 63 -3.17 -9.18 4.45
C GLN A 63 -4.01 -9.65 5.65
N ASP A 64 -5.30 -9.38 5.62
CA ASP A 64 -6.30 -9.82 6.62
C ASP A 64 -6.98 -11.15 6.24
N GLY A 65 -6.64 -11.69 5.07
CA GLY A 65 -7.17 -12.97 4.60
C GLY A 65 -8.53 -12.87 3.90
N VAL A 66 -9.12 -11.68 3.82
CA VAL A 66 -10.43 -11.45 3.19
C VAL A 66 -10.25 -11.33 1.67
N SER A 67 -11.18 -11.92 0.91
CA SER A 67 -11.24 -11.74 -0.54
C SER A 67 -12.07 -10.52 -0.90
N ARG A 68 -11.52 -9.63 -1.74
CA ARG A 68 -12.17 -8.39 -2.22
C ARG A 68 -12.11 -8.33 -3.76
N PRO A 69 -12.77 -9.25 -4.48
CA PRO A 69 -12.61 -9.40 -5.93
C PRO A 69 -13.00 -8.15 -6.73
N GLU A 70 -13.96 -7.37 -6.24
CA GLU A 70 -14.42 -6.11 -6.84
C GLU A 70 -13.33 -5.02 -6.87
N ILE A 71 -12.36 -5.07 -5.96
CA ILE A 71 -11.22 -4.14 -5.90
C ILE A 71 -9.95 -4.80 -6.43
N CYS A 72 -9.73 -6.08 -6.07
CA CYS A 72 -8.49 -6.80 -6.32
C CYS A 72 -8.50 -7.67 -7.59
N GLY A 73 -9.62 -7.85 -8.30
CA GLY A 73 -9.64 -8.53 -9.59
C GLY A 73 -9.56 -10.07 -9.51
N GLY A 74 -10.25 -10.70 -8.55
CA GLY A 74 -10.42 -12.16 -8.50
C GLY A 74 -9.27 -12.97 -7.89
N HIS A 75 -8.14 -12.34 -7.56
CA HIS A 75 -7.01 -13.01 -6.92
C HIS A 75 -6.84 -12.64 -5.44
N GLY A 76 -6.62 -13.69 -4.64
CA GLY A 76 -5.83 -13.65 -3.41
C GLY A 76 -6.42 -12.89 -2.21
N LEU A 77 -5.85 -13.20 -1.05
CA LEU A 77 -6.07 -12.49 0.21
C LEU A 77 -5.76 -11.00 0.01
N SER A 78 -6.54 -10.15 0.63
CA SER A 78 -6.32 -8.71 0.66
C SER A 78 -6.10 -8.24 2.09
N GLY A 79 -5.83 -6.97 2.29
CA GLY A 79 -5.83 -6.29 3.59
C GLY A 79 -6.37 -4.88 3.42
N ALA A 80 -7.12 -4.38 4.37
CA ALA A 80 -7.71 -3.04 4.27
C ALA A 80 -7.50 -2.20 5.53
N VAL A 81 -7.38 -0.89 5.34
CA VAL A 81 -7.56 0.12 6.39
C VAL A 81 -8.61 1.10 5.95
N GLU A 82 -9.51 1.45 6.86
CA GLU A 82 -10.50 2.49 6.65
C GLU A 82 -10.68 3.24 7.97
N ARG A 83 -9.84 4.26 8.19
CA ARG A 83 -9.78 4.95 9.49
C ARG A 83 -9.17 6.34 9.43
N GLY A 84 -9.61 7.19 10.34
CA GLY A 84 -8.95 8.44 10.71
C GLY A 84 -7.83 8.22 11.74
N PHE A 85 -6.79 9.04 11.61
CA PHE A 85 -5.63 9.07 12.50
C PHE A 85 -5.33 10.51 12.90
N SER A 86 -5.19 10.76 14.20
CA SER A 86 -4.65 12.01 14.73
C SER A 86 -3.12 11.96 14.72
N TYR A 87 -2.50 13.11 14.51
CA TYR A 87 -1.05 13.29 14.52
C TYR A 87 -0.70 14.44 15.49
N PRO A 88 0.30 14.28 16.39
CA PRO A 88 0.60 15.28 17.43
C PRO A 88 1.26 16.58 16.92
N GLY A 89 1.19 16.86 15.61
CA GLY A 89 1.76 18.03 14.97
C GLY A 89 1.16 18.23 13.58
N LEU A 90 1.86 19.00 12.73
CA LEU A 90 1.42 19.22 11.35
C LEU A 90 1.86 18.08 10.44
N VAL A 91 0.91 17.42 9.80
CA VAL A 91 1.08 16.48 8.70
C VAL A 91 1.49 17.28 7.47
N GLN A 92 2.76 17.20 7.07
CA GLN A 92 3.29 17.87 5.88
C GLN A 92 3.15 16.98 4.66
N LYS A 93 3.40 15.68 4.85
CA LYS A 93 3.36 14.68 3.80
C LYS A 93 3.10 13.28 4.34
N ILE A 94 2.52 12.45 3.49
CA ILE A 94 2.35 11.02 3.71
C ILE A 94 2.97 10.28 2.54
N ARG A 95 3.93 9.41 2.83
CA ARG A 95 4.44 8.44 1.86
C ARG A 95 3.70 7.14 2.04
N VAL A 96 3.14 6.61 0.97
CA VAL A 96 2.49 5.29 0.94
C VAL A 96 3.31 4.37 0.03
N SER A 97 3.69 3.20 0.53
CA SER A 97 4.38 2.17 -0.23
C SER A 97 3.66 0.83 -0.13
N ILE A 98 3.87 -0.01 -1.13
CA ILE A 98 3.57 -1.43 -1.13
C ILE A 98 4.89 -2.16 -1.28
N GLU A 99 5.16 -3.12 -0.40
CA GLU A 99 6.42 -3.85 -0.33
C GLU A 99 6.14 -5.33 -0.13
N GLY A 100 6.97 -6.19 -0.70
CA GLY A 100 6.81 -7.62 -0.49
C GLY A 100 7.99 -8.42 -1.03
N ILE A 101 7.85 -9.73 -0.90
CA ILE A 101 8.76 -10.70 -1.52
C ILE A 101 7.98 -11.41 -2.63
N HIS A 102 8.59 -11.49 -3.81
CA HIS A 102 8.11 -12.31 -4.91
C HIS A 102 9.05 -13.49 -5.14
N PHE A 103 8.51 -14.68 -5.27
CA PHE A 103 9.24 -15.91 -5.58
C PHE A 103 9.03 -16.29 -7.06
N ASP A 104 10.08 -16.26 -7.86
CA ASP A 104 10.01 -16.59 -9.30
C ASP A 104 10.29 -18.07 -9.63
N GLY A 105 10.24 -18.93 -8.59
CA GLY A 105 10.49 -20.38 -8.69
C GLY A 105 11.90 -20.80 -8.29
N SER A 106 12.90 -19.90 -8.36
CA SER A 106 14.27 -20.20 -7.94
C SER A 106 14.89 -19.12 -7.05
N THR A 107 14.36 -17.90 -7.08
CA THR A 107 14.90 -16.76 -6.33
C THR A 107 13.79 -15.98 -5.63
N ALA A 108 14.06 -15.57 -4.39
CA ALA A 108 13.24 -14.59 -3.68
C ALA A 108 13.72 -13.18 -4.00
N ARG A 109 12.84 -12.31 -4.48
CA ARG A 109 13.15 -10.92 -4.83
C ARG A 109 12.30 -9.96 -4.03
N ARG A 110 12.94 -8.96 -3.43
CA ARG A 110 12.20 -7.83 -2.87
C ARG A 110 11.61 -7.02 -4.00
N VAL A 111 10.35 -6.67 -3.84
CA VAL A 111 9.61 -5.80 -4.74
C VAL A 111 9.00 -4.68 -3.92
N SER A 112 9.17 -3.45 -4.38
CA SER A 112 8.58 -2.28 -3.74
C SER A 112 8.07 -1.27 -4.77
N GLY A 113 7.05 -0.54 -4.38
CA GLY A 113 6.49 0.59 -5.13
C GLY A 113 5.90 1.57 -4.13
N GLY A 114 5.83 2.85 -4.49
CA GLY A 114 5.29 3.84 -3.57
C GLY A 114 5.08 5.19 -4.20
N ARG A 115 4.40 6.06 -3.44
CA ARG A 115 4.10 7.43 -3.83
C ARG A 115 4.06 8.33 -2.60
N GLU A 116 4.49 9.57 -2.78
CA GLU A 116 4.38 10.62 -1.78
C GLU A 116 3.19 11.53 -2.09
N PHE A 117 2.49 11.94 -1.04
CA PHE A 117 1.35 12.84 -1.07
C PHE A 117 1.64 14.01 -0.13
N LEU A 118 1.73 15.21 -0.69
CA LEU A 118 1.90 16.45 0.08
C LEU A 118 0.54 16.88 0.64
N ASN A 119 0.53 17.36 1.88
CA ASN A 119 -0.66 17.96 2.47
C ASN A 119 -0.85 19.38 1.88
N PRO A 120 -1.98 19.68 1.22
CA PRO A 120 -2.24 21.00 0.65
C PRO A 120 -2.55 22.08 1.72
N TYR A 121 -2.74 21.70 2.98
CA TYR A 121 -3.09 22.60 4.08
C TYR A 121 -1.91 22.89 5.03
N TYR A 122 -0.69 22.45 4.67
CA TYR A 122 0.55 22.71 5.40
C TYR A 122 1.31 23.90 4.83
#